data_AF-A0A955MBM0-F1
#
_entry.id   AF-A0A955MBM0-F1
#
_cell.length_a   1.000
_cell.length_b   1.000
_cell.length_c   1.000
_cell.angle_alpha   90.00
_cell.angle_beta   90.00
_cell.angle_gamma   90.00
#
_symmetry.space_group_name_H-M   'P 1'
#
loop_
_entity.id
_entity.type
_entity.pdbx_description
1 polymer ?
#
loop_
_entity_poly.entity_id
_entity_poly.type
_entity_poly.pdbx_seq_one_letter_code
_entity_poly.pdbx_strand_id
1 'polypeptide(L)'
;MIKFATTVKKRFRRFTRDIVRRTPKEWRYPLYRNHVNLSYELPKNLTLKLAETQEELEKAYSLVHDSYIEMGYMDPHNSGMRLGFYNMLPYTTTVIALWDDEVIGTFSIVLNNPARLPIESDFDITYLNRRYSRVAEIIGLTVKKDFRSSHGNILFPLLKYLYNFSYRYLGVDCLVIAVSPSYAELYKGIMMFEQIED
;
A
#
# COMPACT_ATOMS: atom_id res chain seq x y z
N MET A 1 -7.93 -21.33 -35.94
CA MET A 1 -7.53 -19.91 -35.98
C MET A 1 -8.80 -19.08 -35.90
N ILE A 2 -9.03 -18.33 -34.81
CA ILE A 2 -9.83 -17.09 -34.70
C ILE A 2 -9.60 -16.59 -33.26
N LYS A 3 -8.68 -15.63 -33.11
CA LYS A 3 -8.44 -14.85 -31.88
C LYS A 3 -9.03 -13.45 -32.14
N PHE A 4 -10.27 -13.18 -31.71
CA PHE A 4 -10.86 -11.84 -31.90
C PHE A 4 -11.59 -11.23 -30.68
N ALA A 5 -11.62 -11.90 -29.52
CA ALA A 5 -12.40 -11.42 -28.37
C ALA A 5 -11.62 -10.66 -27.28
N THR A 6 -10.28 -10.65 -27.28
CA THR A 6 -9.48 -10.08 -26.17
C THR A 6 -9.06 -8.61 -26.35
N THR A 7 -9.11 -8.07 -27.56
CA THR A 7 -8.61 -6.71 -27.87
C THR A 7 -9.60 -5.60 -27.49
N VAL A 8 -10.91 -5.87 -27.55
CA VAL A 8 -11.95 -4.84 -27.32
C VAL A 8 -12.09 -4.47 -25.83
N LYS A 9 -12.02 -5.44 -24.91
CA LYS A 9 -12.11 -5.17 -23.46
C LYS A 9 -10.93 -4.35 -22.91
N LYS A 10 -9.72 -4.53 -23.46
CA LYS A 10 -8.53 -3.74 -23.06
C LYS A 10 -8.61 -2.28 -23.51
N ARG A 11 -9.24 -2.01 -24.68
CA ARG A 11 -9.38 -0.65 -25.23
C ARG A 11 -10.44 0.16 -24.48
N PHE A 12 -11.55 -0.46 -24.08
CA PHE A 12 -12.63 0.17 -23.31
C PHE A 12 -12.20 0.55 -21.88
N ARG A 13 -11.35 -0.27 -21.23
CA ARG A 13 -10.75 0.03 -19.91
C ARG A 13 -9.76 1.22 -19.93
N ARG A 14 -9.04 1.44 -21.04
CA ARG A 14 -8.18 2.63 -21.19
C ARG A 14 -8.99 3.90 -21.39
N PHE A 15 -10.03 3.83 -22.23
CA PHE A 15 -10.86 4.99 -22.56
C PHE A 15 -11.67 5.50 -21.34
N THR A 16 -12.17 4.59 -20.52
CA THR A 16 -12.85 4.94 -19.25
C THR A 16 -11.89 5.55 -18.24
N ARG A 17 -10.63 5.11 -18.16
CA ARG A 17 -9.64 5.68 -17.23
C ARG A 17 -9.27 7.12 -17.58
N ASP A 18 -9.17 7.45 -18.87
CA ASP A 18 -8.84 8.80 -19.34
C ASP A 18 -10.01 9.79 -19.20
N ILE A 19 -11.25 9.32 -19.39
CA ILE A 19 -12.46 10.13 -19.15
C ILE A 19 -12.65 10.40 -17.64
N VAL A 20 -12.43 9.37 -16.80
CA VAL A 20 -12.46 9.50 -15.34
C VAL A 20 -11.37 10.45 -14.85
N ARG A 21 -10.19 10.52 -15.50
CA ARG A 21 -9.14 11.50 -15.18
C ARG A 21 -9.51 12.95 -15.52
N ARG A 22 -10.39 13.17 -16.51
CA ARG A 22 -10.84 14.51 -16.95
C ARG A 22 -12.11 15.00 -16.24
N THR A 23 -12.74 14.16 -15.41
CA THR A 23 -13.93 14.54 -14.63
C THR A 23 -13.51 15.29 -13.36
N PRO A 24 -14.27 16.31 -12.92
CA PRO A 24 -13.97 17.05 -11.69
C PRO A 24 -13.76 16.13 -10.48
N LYS A 25 -12.82 16.47 -9.59
CA LYS A 25 -12.46 15.66 -8.41
C LYS A 25 -13.70 15.24 -7.58
N GLU A 26 -14.68 16.14 -7.49
CA GLU A 26 -15.95 15.95 -6.77
C GLU A 26 -16.76 14.73 -7.25
N TRP A 27 -16.71 14.40 -8.54
CA TRP A 27 -17.46 13.29 -9.13
C TRP A 27 -16.59 12.02 -9.23
N ARG A 28 -15.28 12.20 -9.28
CA ARG A 28 -14.33 11.11 -9.49
C ARG A 28 -14.21 10.17 -8.30
N TYR A 29 -14.17 10.70 -7.07
CA TYR A 29 -14.03 9.88 -5.87
C TYR A 29 -15.27 9.04 -5.55
N PRO A 30 -16.51 9.58 -5.60
CA PRO A 30 -17.72 8.77 -5.44
C PRO A 30 -17.81 7.66 -6.48
N LEU A 31 -17.48 7.95 -7.75
CA LEU A 31 -17.44 6.93 -8.79
C LEU A 31 -16.39 5.86 -8.49
N TYR A 32 -15.17 6.24 -8.09
CA TYR A 32 -14.14 5.27 -7.73
C TYR A 32 -14.59 4.35 -6.57
N ARG A 33 -15.19 4.92 -5.52
CA ARG A 33 -15.75 4.15 -4.39
C ARG A 33 -16.84 3.18 -4.83
N ASN A 34 -17.76 3.61 -5.70
CA ASN A 34 -18.86 2.76 -6.18
C ASN A 34 -18.39 1.60 -7.06
N HIS A 35 -17.19 1.67 -7.65
CA HIS A 35 -16.60 0.58 -8.43
C HIS A 35 -15.74 -0.38 -7.59
N VAL A 36 -15.52 -0.07 -6.31
CA VAL A 36 -14.75 -0.93 -5.41
C VAL A 36 -15.66 -2.01 -4.87
N ASN A 37 -15.35 -3.25 -5.22
CA ASN A 37 -16.03 -4.41 -4.65
C ASN A 37 -15.33 -4.82 -3.35
N LEU A 38 -15.85 -4.37 -2.21
CA LEU A 38 -15.39 -4.82 -0.90
C LEU A 38 -16.18 -6.06 -0.50
N SER A 39 -15.51 -7.21 -0.45
CA SER A 39 -16.07 -8.37 0.23
C SER A 39 -16.14 -8.08 1.73
N TYR A 40 -17.31 -8.30 2.34
CA TYR A 40 -17.47 -8.21 3.79
C TYR A 40 -16.81 -9.40 4.50
N GLU A 41 -16.68 -10.53 3.81
CA GLU A 41 -16.00 -11.72 4.31
C GLU A 41 -14.56 -11.77 3.80
N LEU A 42 -13.62 -12.05 4.71
CA LEU A 42 -12.26 -12.35 4.33
C LEU A 42 -12.20 -13.73 3.66
N PRO A 43 -11.38 -13.91 2.61
CA PRO A 43 -11.11 -15.24 2.07
C PRO A 43 -10.63 -16.16 3.21
N LYS A 44 -11.15 -17.39 3.27
CA LYS A 44 -10.88 -18.32 4.38
C LYS A 44 -9.40 -18.68 4.54
N ASN A 45 -8.65 -18.61 3.46
CA ASN A 45 -7.22 -18.87 3.41
C ASN A 45 -6.36 -17.62 3.56
N LEU A 46 -6.97 -16.44 3.69
CA LEU A 46 -6.24 -15.20 3.95
C LEU A 46 -6.10 -14.99 5.46
N THR A 47 -4.86 -14.96 5.94
CA THR A 47 -4.52 -14.57 7.31
C THR A 47 -3.70 -13.28 7.31
N LEU A 48 -4.04 -12.33 8.20
CA LEU A 48 -3.32 -11.08 8.38
C LEU A 48 -2.73 -11.04 9.80
N LYS A 49 -1.42 -10.86 9.91
CA LYS A 49 -0.72 -10.83 11.20
C LYS A 49 0.52 -9.93 11.15
N LEU A 50 1.07 -9.61 12.32
CA LEU A 50 2.42 -9.07 12.42
C LEU A 50 3.42 -10.16 12.02
N ALA A 51 4.51 -9.80 11.35
CA ALA A 51 5.61 -10.74 11.15
C ALA A 51 6.32 -11.01 12.49
N GLU A 52 6.52 -12.29 12.81
CA GLU A 52 7.06 -12.73 14.10
C GLU A 52 8.38 -13.51 13.93
N THR A 53 8.65 -14.00 12.73
CA THR A 53 9.85 -14.77 12.41
C THR A 53 10.75 -14.06 11.41
N GLN A 54 12.04 -14.41 11.42
CA GLN A 54 12.99 -13.93 10.41
C GLN A 54 12.55 -14.32 9.00
N GLU A 55 12.06 -15.54 8.80
CA GLU A 55 11.59 -16.02 7.49
C GLU A 55 10.43 -15.18 6.96
N GLU A 56 9.44 -14.88 7.79
CA GLU A 56 8.31 -14.01 7.41
C GLU A 56 8.78 -12.60 7.01
N LEU A 57 9.75 -12.04 7.74
CA LEU A 57 10.35 -10.74 7.43
C LEU A 57 11.12 -10.78 6.10
N GLU A 58 11.95 -11.81 5.88
CA GLU A 58 12.68 -11.98 4.62
C GLU A 58 11.73 -12.07 3.43
N LYS A 59 10.65 -12.86 3.55
CA LYS A 59 9.62 -12.96 2.50
C LYS A 59 8.90 -11.63 2.25
N ALA A 60 8.57 -10.88 3.30
CA ALA A 60 8.00 -9.54 3.16
C ALA A 60 8.95 -8.60 2.40
N TYR A 61 10.22 -8.54 2.79
CA TYR A 61 11.18 -7.63 2.18
C TYR A 61 11.60 -8.05 0.76
N SER A 62 11.59 -9.35 0.44
CA SER A 62 11.69 -9.83 -0.94
C SER A 62 10.48 -9.44 -1.78
N LEU A 63 9.27 -9.52 -1.21
CA LEU A 63 8.07 -9.11 -1.93
C LEU A 63 8.09 -7.60 -2.27
N VAL A 64 8.54 -6.76 -1.34
CA VAL A 64 8.74 -5.32 -1.59
C VAL A 64 9.79 -5.09 -2.67
N HIS A 65 10.93 -5.78 -2.58
CA HIS A 65 12.02 -5.71 -3.56
C HIS A 65 11.54 -5.99 -4.98
N ASP A 66 10.87 -7.12 -5.18
CA ASP A 66 10.41 -7.53 -6.51
C ASP A 66 9.40 -6.53 -7.08
N SER A 67 8.52 -5.98 -6.24
CA SER A 67 7.60 -4.93 -6.65
C SER A 67 8.31 -3.63 -7.01
N TYR A 68 9.34 -3.23 -6.26
CA TYR A 68 10.09 -2.01 -6.53
C TYR A 68 10.89 -2.12 -7.83
N ILE A 69 11.48 -3.28 -8.14
CA ILE A 69 12.13 -3.53 -9.43
C ILE A 69 11.12 -3.48 -10.57
N GLU A 70 9.97 -4.16 -10.43
CA GLU A 70 8.93 -4.15 -11.46
C GLU A 70 8.42 -2.74 -11.76
N MET A 71 8.39 -1.86 -10.75
CA MET A 71 7.98 -0.47 -10.88
C MET A 71 9.10 0.47 -11.36
N GLY A 72 10.34 -0.01 -11.45
CA GLY A 72 11.51 0.78 -11.82
C GLY A 72 11.97 1.74 -10.72
N TYR A 73 11.70 1.43 -9.44
CA TYR A 73 12.09 2.25 -8.29
C TYR A 73 13.44 1.86 -7.70
N MET A 74 13.97 0.70 -8.06
CA MET A 74 15.30 0.27 -7.67
C MET A 74 15.88 -0.72 -8.68
N ASP A 75 17.20 -0.79 -8.72
CA ASP A 75 17.90 -1.91 -9.34
C ASP A 75 17.89 -3.13 -8.41
N PRO A 76 18.02 -4.36 -8.95
CA PRO A 76 18.10 -5.56 -8.14
C PRO A 76 19.26 -5.51 -7.14
N HIS A 77 18.99 -5.86 -5.89
CA HIS A 77 20.00 -5.98 -4.86
C HIS A 77 20.42 -7.45 -4.68
N ASN A 78 21.69 -7.70 -4.37
CA ASN A 78 22.24 -9.06 -4.26
C ASN A 78 21.54 -9.94 -3.21
N SER A 79 20.96 -9.33 -2.17
CA SER A 79 20.20 -10.06 -1.15
C SER A 79 18.81 -10.51 -1.61
N GLY A 80 18.30 -10.00 -2.74
CA GLY A 80 16.93 -10.23 -3.17
C GLY A 80 15.88 -9.62 -2.23
N MET A 81 16.25 -8.62 -1.42
CA MET A 81 15.40 -8.00 -0.41
C MET A 81 15.56 -6.49 -0.41
N ARG A 82 14.46 -5.78 -0.11
CA ARG A 82 14.43 -4.33 0.10
C ARG A 82 14.34 -4.08 1.60
N LEU A 83 15.48 -4.16 2.26
CA LEU A 83 15.65 -3.84 3.67
C LEU A 83 16.38 -2.50 3.78
N GLY A 84 15.74 -1.49 4.39
CA GLY A 84 16.36 -0.19 4.67
C GLY A 84 16.59 0.04 6.16
N PHE A 85 17.31 1.12 6.49
CA PHE A 85 17.58 1.54 7.86
C PHE A 85 16.33 1.54 8.76
N TYR A 86 15.22 2.13 8.29
CA TYR A 86 13.98 2.20 9.05
C TYR A 86 13.36 0.84 9.35
N ASN A 87 13.54 -0.17 8.49
CA ASN A 87 13.03 -1.52 8.74
C ASN A 87 13.70 -2.22 9.94
N MET A 88 14.88 -1.76 10.34
CA MET A 88 15.66 -2.32 11.43
C MET A 88 15.38 -1.64 12.78
N LEU A 89 14.63 -0.54 12.78
CA LEU A 89 14.35 0.21 13.99
C LEU A 89 13.25 -0.46 14.83
N PRO A 90 13.31 -0.39 16.17
CA PRO A 90 12.24 -0.90 17.05
C PRO A 90 10.92 -0.11 16.92
N TYR A 91 10.93 0.98 16.16
CA TYR A 91 9.76 1.81 15.84
C TYR A 91 9.00 1.32 14.61
N THR A 92 9.45 0.23 13.99
CA THR A 92 8.87 -0.32 12.78
C THR A 92 8.15 -1.64 13.06
N THR A 93 6.90 -1.73 12.62
CA THR A 93 6.11 -2.97 12.67
C THR A 93 5.78 -3.42 11.27
N THR A 94 6.19 -4.64 10.89
CA THR A 94 5.88 -5.23 9.59
C THR A 94 4.67 -6.15 9.72
N VAL A 95 3.69 -5.94 8.85
CA VAL A 95 2.47 -6.76 8.72
C VAL A 95 2.58 -7.60 7.46
N ILE A 96 2.10 -8.83 7.53
CA ILE A 96 2.04 -9.76 6.40
C ILE A 96 0.63 -10.25 6.16
N ALA A 97 0.33 -10.50 4.88
CA ALA A 97 -0.81 -11.28 4.42
C ALA A 97 -0.33 -12.64 3.96
N LEU A 98 -0.83 -13.68 4.59
CA LEU A 98 -0.57 -15.08 4.27
C LEU A 98 -1.74 -15.65 3.49
N TRP A 99 -1.45 -16.39 2.42
CA TRP A 99 -2.41 -17.18 1.67
C TRP A 99 -1.95 -18.63 1.67
N ASP A 100 -2.65 -19.50 2.40
CA ASP A 100 -2.23 -20.89 2.61
C ASP A 100 -0.73 -20.97 3.00
N ASP A 101 -0.33 -20.17 4.00
CA ASP A 101 1.03 -20.00 4.54
C ASP A 101 2.07 -19.29 3.65
N GLU A 102 1.71 -18.88 2.43
CA GLU A 102 2.59 -18.04 1.60
C GLU A 102 2.40 -16.55 1.89
N VAL A 103 3.49 -15.81 2.13
CA VAL A 103 3.43 -14.33 2.21
C VAL A 103 3.13 -13.75 0.82
N ILE A 104 1.91 -13.26 0.65
CA ILE A 104 1.40 -12.68 -0.60
C ILE A 104 1.17 -11.17 -0.53
N GLY A 105 1.36 -10.56 0.64
CA GLY A 105 1.20 -9.13 0.82
C GLY A 105 1.88 -8.65 2.09
N THR A 106 2.26 -7.38 2.11
CA THR A 106 2.97 -6.78 3.25
C THR A 106 2.84 -5.27 3.26
N PHE A 107 3.04 -4.66 4.43
CA PHE A 107 3.44 -3.27 4.61
C PHE A 107 4.18 -3.14 5.94
N SER A 108 4.94 -2.07 6.11
CA SER A 108 5.52 -1.70 7.40
C SER A 108 5.00 -0.34 7.86
N ILE A 109 4.77 -0.22 9.16
CA ILE A 109 4.42 1.04 9.83
C ILE A 109 5.65 1.52 10.56
N VAL A 110 6.13 2.71 10.26
CA VAL A 110 7.23 3.38 10.95
C VAL A 110 6.63 4.47 11.83
N LEU A 111 6.69 4.30 13.15
CA LEU A 111 6.29 5.36 14.07
C LEU A 111 7.31 6.50 14.05
N ASN A 112 6.86 7.75 14.17
CA ASN A 112 7.78 8.87 14.34
C ASN A 112 8.67 8.63 15.57
N ASN A 113 9.96 8.85 15.39
CA ASN A 113 11.01 8.38 16.27
C ASN A 113 12.23 9.34 16.21
N PRO A 114 13.26 9.19 17.08
CA PRO A 114 14.41 10.08 17.09
C PRO A 114 15.20 10.14 15.77
N ALA A 115 15.12 9.09 14.94
CA ALA A 115 15.71 9.07 13.61
C ALA A 115 14.79 9.63 12.51
N ARG A 116 13.66 10.25 12.91
CA ARG A 116 12.63 10.86 12.04
C ARG A 116 11.92 9.81 11.17
N LEU A 117 10.98 10.25 10.34
CA LEU A 117 10.28 9.39 9.37
C LEU A 117 11.03 9.36 8.03
N PRO A 118 10.97 8.24 7.27
CA PRO A 118 11.54 8.15 5.93
C PRO A 118 11.22 9.34 5.01
N ILE A 119 9.97 9.80 4.99
CA ILE A 119 9.52 10.93 4.14
C ILE A 119 10.23 12.25 4.46
N GLU A 120 10.79 12.40 5.67
CA GLU A 120 11.49 13.62 6.11
C GLU A 120 12.87 13.81 5.46
N SER A 121 13.36 12.85 4.66
CA SER A 121 14.53 13.07 3.81
C SER A 121 14.26 14.03 2.66
N ASP A 122 13.01 14.04 2.17
CA ASP A 122 12.63 14.74 0.94
C ASP A 122 11.63 15.87 1.20
N PHE A 123 10.87 15.82 2.31
CA PHE A 123 9.75 16.73 2.58
C PHE A 123 9.74 17.24 4.04
N ASP A 124 9.35 18.51 4.25
CA ASP A 124 9.20 19.06 5.60
C ASP A 124 7.79 18.84 6.16
N ILE A 125 7.64 17.79 6.98
CA ILE A 125 6.40 17.48 7.69
C ILE A 125 6.38 17.95 9.15
N THR A 126 7.28 18.86 9.55
CA THR A 126 7.37 19.35 10.94
C THR A 126 6.04 19.89 11.47
N TYR A 127 5.22 20.48 10.60
CA TYR A 127 3.90 20.99 10.99
C TYR A 127 2.93 19.87 11.41
N LEU A 128 3.02 18.66 10.83
CA LEU A 128 2.24 17.50 11.24
C LEU A 128 2.65 17.05 12.63
N ASN A 129 3.97 16.99 12.88
CA ASN A 129 4.53 16.64 14.19
C ASN A 129 4.15 17.64 15.31
N ARG A 130 3.80 18.88 14.96
CA ARG A 130 3.27 19.88 15.92
C ARG A 130 1.77 19.77 16.14
N ARG A 131 1.03 19.30 15.13
CA ARG A 131 -0.44 19.24 15.15
C ARG A 131 -0.96 17.94 15.74
N TYR A 132 -0.28 16.84 15.48
CA TYR A 132 -0.70 15.49 15.81
C TYR A 132 0.24 14.88 16.85
N SER A 133 -0.32 14.06 17.74
CA SER A 133 0.44 13.51 18.87
C SER A 133 1.29 12.31 18.45
N ARG A 134 0.83 11.56 17.44
CA ARG A 134 1.44 10.30 17.05
C ARG A 134 1.34 10.09 15.55
N VAL A 135 2.36 10.61 14.85
CA VAL A 135 2.53 10.48 13.40
C VAL A 135 3.21 9.15 13.07
N ALA A 136 2.77 8.49 12.01
CA ALA A 136 3.42 7.28 11.48
C ALA A 136 3.43 7.28 9.95
N GLU A 137 4.49 6.73 9.37
CA GLU A 137 4.61 6.52 7.93
C GLU A 137 4.33 5.07 7.57
N ILE A 138 3.59 4.84 6.47
CA ILE A 138 3.46 3.51 5.88
C ILE A 138 4.45 3.38 4.74
N ILE A 139 5.27 2.33 4.80
CA ILE A 139 6.23 1.99 3.75
C ILE A 139 6.00 0.57 3.22
N GLY A 140 6.47 0.30 2.01
CA GLY A 140 6.53 -1.06 1.46
C GLY A 140 5.18 -1.74 1.22
N LEU A 141 4.05 -1.02 1.16
CA LEU A 141 2.76 -1.64 0.88
C LEU A 141 2.76 -2.33 -0.49
N THR A 142 2.72 -3.67 -0.47
CA THR A 142 2.85 -4.50 -1.66
C THR A 142 1.92 -5.71 -1.60
N VAL A 143 1.35 -6.09 -2.74
CA VAL A 143 0.67 -7.37 -2.95
C VAL A 143 1.37 -8.11 -4.08
N LYS A 144 1.60 -9.41 -3.92
CA LYS A 144 2.20 -10.32 -4.91
C LYS A 144 1.45 -10.24 -6.22
N LYS A 145 2.18 -10.18 -7.33
CA LYS A 145 1.67 -9.89 -8.68
C LYS A 145 0.46 -10.76 -9.06
N ASP A 146 0.53 -12.05 -8.79
CA ASP A 146 -0.52 -13.02 -9.14
C ASP A 146 -1.82 -12.77 -8.37
N PHE A 147 -1.71 -12.14 -7.19
CA PHE A 147 -2.82 -11.79 -6.32
C PHE A 147 -3.36 -10.37 -6.54
N ARG A 148 -2.71 -9.54 -7.38
CA ARG A 148 -3.19 -8.17 -7.65
C ARG A 148 -4.50 -8.13 -8.44
N SER A 149 -4.78 -9.17 -9.22
CA SER A 149 -6.02 -9.29 -10.01
C SER A 149 -7.23 -9.76 -9.19
N SER A 150 -7.07 -9.99 -7.88
CA SER A 150 -8.08 -10.54 -6.97
C SER A 150 -9.24 -9.58 -6.62
N HIS A 151 -9.54 -8.61 -7.49
CA HIS A 151 -10.61 -7.61 -7.29
C HIS A 151 -10.50 -6.83 -5.96
N GLY A 152 -9.31 -6.78 -5.35
CA GLY A 152 -9.08 -6.09 -4.08
C GLY A 152 -9.23 -6.97 -2.84
N ASN A 153 -9.45 -8.29 -2.99
CA ASN A 153 -9.61 -9.24 -1.89
C ASN A 153 -8.38 -9.35 -0.97
N ILE A 154 -7.21 -8.86 -1.39
CA ILE A 154 -6.00 -8.80 -0.55
C ILE A 154 -5.69 -7.37 -0.13
N LEU A 155 -5.69 -6.43 -1.08
CA LEU A 155 -5.31 -5.04 -0.84
C LEU A 155 -6.25 -4.35 0.16
N PHE A 156 -7.56 -4.52 0.05
CA PHE A 156 -8.49 -3.84 0.95
C PHE A 156 -8.47 -4.41 2.36
N PRO A 157 -8.38 -5.74 2.57
CA PRO A 157 -8.09 -6.29 3.89
C PRO A 157 -6.79 -5.77 4.50
N LEU A 158 -5.70 -5.66 3.72
CA LEU A 158 -4.45 -5.06 4.19
C LEU A 158 -4.64 -3.60 4.60
N LEU A 159 -5.29 -2.77 3.78
CA LEU A 159 -5.57 -1.37 4.10
C LEU A 159 -6.48 -1.22 5.33
N LYS A 160 -7.47 -2.12 5.49
CA LYS A 160 -8.34 -2.16 6.67
C LYS A 160 -7.57 -2.57 7.92
N TYR A 161 -6.67 -3.56 7.83
CA TYR A 161 -5.81 -3.96 8.93
C TYR A 161 -4.86 -2.83 9.30
N LEU A 162 -4.20 -2.21 8.31
CA LEU A 162 -3.35 -1.04 8.47
C LEU A 162 -4.06 0.06 9.26
N TYR A 163 -5.26 0.47 8.83
CA TYR A 163 -6.02 1.52 9.50
C TYR A 163 -6.36 1.12 10.94
N ASN A 164 -6.93 -0.06 11.15
CA ASN A 164 -7.36 -0.48 12.50
C ASN A 164 -6.17 -0.70 13.44
N PHE A 165 -5.08 -1.28 12.95
CA PHE A 165 -3.88 -1.50 13.74
C PHE A 165 -3.21 -0.17 14.12
N SER A 166 -3.04 0.73 13.15
CA SER A 166 -2.46 2.06 13.38
C SER A 166 -3.30 2.87 14.36
N TYR A 167 -4.61 2.99 14.10
CA TYR A 167 -5.49 3.83 14.90
C TYR A 167 -5.80 3.21 16.28
N ARG A 168 -6.22 1.94 16.34
CA ARG A 168 -6.73 1.35 17.59
C ARG A 168 -5.64 0.79 18.50
N TYR A 169 -4.58 0.23 17.94
CA TYR A 169 -3.55 -0.45 18.74
C TYR A 169 -2.31 0.43 18.94
N LEU A 170 -1.88 1.12 17.89
CA LEU A 170 -0.75 2.03 18.00
C LEU A 170 -1.16 3.44 18.45
N GLY A 171 -2.45 3.81 18.42
CA GLY A 171 -2.90 5.16 18.79
C GLY A 171 -2.41 6.25 17.83
N VAL A 172 -2.12 5.89 16.57
CA VAL A 172 -1.69 6.83 15.53
C VAL A 172 -2.87 7.72 15.16
N ASP A 173 -2.66 9.04 15.24
CA ASP A 173 -3.64 10.07 14.89
C ASP A 173 -3.30 10.80 13.58
N CYS A 174 -2.14 10.50 12.97
CA CYS A 174 -1.76 10.97 11.65
C CYS A 174 -0.94 9.92 10.88
N LEU A 175 -1.46 9.48 9.73
CA LEU A 175 -0.74 8.61 8.80
C LEU A 175 -0.19 9.42 7.63
N VAL A 176 1.08 9.20 7.29
CA VAL A 176 1.72 9.76 6.09
C VAL A 176 2.18 8.64 5.16
N ILE A 177 2.15 8.90 3.86
CA ILE A 177 2.56 7.96 2.82
C ILE A 177 3.22 8.71 1.67
N ALA A 178 4.30 8.15 1.12
CA ALA A 178 4.83 8.55 -0.18
C ALA A 178 4.32 7.57 -1.24
N VAL A 179 3.57 8.06 -2.22
CA VAL A 179 2.91 7.21 -3.24
C VAL A 179 3.16 7.74 -4.62
N SER A 180 3.33 6.84 -5.60
CA SER A 180 3.45 7.29 -6.97
C SER A 180 2.12 7.82 -7.52
N PRO A 181 2.15 8.76 -8.49
CA PRO A 181 0.94 9.41 -9.00
C PRO A 181 -0.11 8.45 -9.56
N SER A 182 0.29 7.24 -9.95
CA SER A 182 -0.63 6.22 -10.48
C SER A 182 -1.56 5.64 -9.42
N TYR A 183 -1.20 5.72 -8.14
CA TYR A 183 -2.00 5.21 -7.02
C TYR A 183 -2.60 6.30 -6.14
N ALA A 184 -2.25 7.57 -6.35
CA ALA A 184 -2.76 8.68 -5.54
C ALA A 184 -4.28 8.71 -5.42
N GLU A 185 -5.00 8.31 -6.47
CA GLU A 185 -6.48 8.28 -6.47
C GLU A 185 -7.08 7.24 -5.55
N LEU A 186 -6.40 6.11 -5.38
CA LEU A 186 -6.82 5.08 -4.45
C LEU A 186 -6.78 5.64 -3.02
N TYR A 187 -5.66 6.28 -2.64
CA TYR A 187 -5.48 6.77 -1.29
C TYR A 187 -6.34 8.00 -0.99
N LYS A 188 -6.47 8.95 -1.93
CA LYS A 188 -7.38 10.10 -1.79
C LYS A 188 -8.84 9.68 -1.79
N GLY A 189 -9.22 8.81 -2.72
CA GLY A 189 -10.59 8.39 -2.92
C GLY A 189 -11.10 7.44 -1.84
N ILE A 190 -10.32 6.45 -1.42
CA ILE A 190 -10.78 5.39 -0.51
C ILE A 190 -10.33 5.63 0.92
N MET A 191 -9.05 5.93 1.11
CA MET A 191 -8.45 6.11 2.43
C MET A 191 -8.54 7.56 2.93
N MET A 192 -9.10 8.48 2.13
CA MET A 192 -9.28 9.90 2.44
C MET A 192 -7.98 10.64 2.78
N PHE A 193 -6.85 10.21 2.21
CA PHE A 193 -5.59 10.94 2.37
C PHE A 193 -5.69 12.30 1.69
N GLU A 194 -5.19 13.32 2.37
CA GLU A 194 -4.99 14.65 1.79
C GLU A 194 -3.60 14.72 1.17
N GLN A 195 -3.48 15.44 0.06
CA GLN A 195 -2.17 15.69 -0.53
C GLN A 195 -1.50 16.85 0.20
N ILE A 196 -0.29 16.60 0.69
CA ILE A 196 0.50 17.60 1.40
C ILE A 196 1.53 18.28 0.49
N GLU A 197 2.10 17.53 -0.47
CA GLU A 197 3.07 18.01 -1.46
C GLU A 197 2.89 17.27 -2.81
N ASP A 198 3.42 17.84 -3.90
CA ASP A 198 3.34 17.34 -5.29
C ASP A 198 4.59 16.57 -5.73
#